data_AF-A0A3D3MDM7-F1
#
_entry.id   AF-A0A3D3MDM7-F1
#
_cell.length_a   1.000
_cell.length_b   1.000
_cell.length_c   1.000
_cell.angle_alpha   90.00
_cell.angle_beta   90.00
_cell.angle_gamma   90.00
#
_symmetry.space_group_name_H-M   'P 1'
#
loop_
_entity.id
_entity.type
_entity.pdbx_description
1 polymer ?
#
loop_
_entity_poly.entity_id
_entity_poly.type
_entity_poly.pdbx_seq_one_letter_code
_entity_poly.pdbx_strand_id
1 'polypeptide(L)'
;QNIHAQNEFITIWKPSLTSSISLIVSAPYPANQNQIWFPGIGTDYTIEWEEAGYPAHHGTMNNITSTKQVFIDFGLPLNPHPNQATYRVKVYDYNNSFRMLSSEFTPSTGWIYNGSNDKLIEISQWGTIKWATMNNAFAGCFNLQLTASDSPDLSNVTDMSGMFTNTINFTSNSSINEWNTSSVKNMSGLFSFSKFNTSIDHWDTSNVTDMSKMFWSAKYFNQTLNTWDVSKVTNMERMFMLAEMFNQPLEKWNTGSVNNISEIFNQARVFNQPINTWNISNVTNLDGVFAGAASFNQPLNNWNTSNVTSMTRTFLMASAFNQNINNWNTSKVSNMAYMFAEANKYNQPLYLWDTSSVTDMSYMFHFLPSFDQDISSWKTGKVANMEHMLHDCSAFSHTLENWDVGSVSNMDLMLKETTSFNYTLDKWNLKSLTTANQMITYSGIDCVNYSKTLMGWANNNDTPDHINLGSVSDLIYSNTAAVSRNKLINLKGWNIAGDSLGNCEFQLGTLEYAFNKEYEVYPNPATDVIYLKSKSDIKSYSIIDMDGRVIVKDHFKENIPVKFLIPGHYILQFILKDKVQTLQFIKE
;
A
#
# COMPACT_ATOMS: atom_id res chain seq x y z
N GLN A 1 4.72 21.68 38.02
CA GLN A 1 3.53 22.21 38.72
C GLN A 1 2.73 22.95 37.67
N ASN A 2 1.69 22.32 37.11
CA ASN A 2 0.75 23.03 36.24
C ASN A 2 -0.13 23.91 37.12
N ILE A 3 -0.06 25.21 36.90
CA ILE A 3 -0.87 26.19 37.61
C ILE A 3 -2.21 26.23 36.88
N HIS A 4 -3.20 25.52 37.38
CA HIS A 4 -4.59 25.73 36.96
C HIS A 4 -5.01 27.12 37.47
N ALA A 5 -5.36 28.02 36.56
CA ALA A 5 -5.74 29.39 36.94
C ALA A 5 -7.15 29.43 37.53
N GLN A 6 -8.01 28.47 37.18
CA GLN A 6 -9.45 28.49 37.35
C GLN A 6 -10.00 27.05 37.41
N ASN A 7 -11.23 26.88 37.91
CA ASN A 7 -11.83 25.55 38.12
C ASN A 7 -12.60 25.06 36.88
N GLU A 8 -13.12 25.97 36.06
CA GLU A 8 -13.97 25.68 34.92
C GLU A 8 -13.23 25.20 33.67
N PHE A 9 -13.87 24.29 32.94
CA PHE A 9 -13.50 23.95 31.56
C PHE A 9 -14.14 24.96 30.60
N ILE A 10 -13.37 25.55 29.70
CA ILE A 10 -13.84 26.63 28.84
C ILE A 10 -13.64 26.29 27.36
N THR A 11 -14.74 26.33 26.63
CA THR A 11 -14.79 26.17 25.17
C THR A 11 -15.41 27.38 24.47
N ILE A 12 -15.02 27.63 23.23
CA ILE A 12 -15.63 28.67 22.39
C ILE A 12 -16.42 28.02 21.25
N TRP A 13 -17.67 28.44 21.11
CA TRP A 13 -18.62 27.92 20.13
C TRP A 13 -19.06 29.01 19.16
N LYS A 14 -19.25 28.64 17.89
CA LYS A 14 -19.82 29.49 16.84
C LYS A 14 -21.06 28.84 16.23
N PRO A 15 -22.26 29.06 16.81
CA PRO A 15 -23.48 28.35 16.42
C PRO A 15 -23.89 28.60 14.95
N SER A 16 -23.60 29.78 14.43
CA SER A 16 -23.86 30.18 13.04
C SER A 16 -22.88 29.61 12.01
N LEU A 17 -21.82 28.92 12.45
CA LEU A 17 -20.82 28.36 11.55
C LEU A 17 -21.45 27.30 10.66
N THR A 18 -21.32 27.40 9.34
CA THR A 18 -21.76 26.36 8.42
C THR A 18 -20.61 25.41 8.14
N SER A 19 -20.77 24.12 8.50
CA SER A 19 -19.78 23.10 8.14
C SER A 19 -19.82 22.83 6.65
N SER A 20 -18.65 22.73 6.03
CA SER A 20 -18.51 22.25 4.65
C SER A 20 -18.80 20.74 4.50
N ILE A 21 -18.92 20.03 5.63
CA ILE A 21 -19.17 18.60 5.71
C ILE A 21 -20.50 18.37 6.42
N SER A 22 -21.42 17.66 5.75
CA SER A 22 -22.68 17.25 6.35
C SER A 22 -22.44 16.20 7.44
N LEU A 23 -22.83 16.52 8.67
CA LEU A 23 -22.84 15.58 9.78
C LEU A 23 -24.25 14.98 9.96
N ILE A 24 -24.31 13.67 10.15
CA ILE A 24 -25.51 13.04 10.72
C ILE A 24 -25.41 13.21 12.24
N VAL A 25 -26.07 14.26 12.74
CA VAL A 25 -26.13 14.56 14.17
C VAL A 25 -27.32 13.83 14.80
N SER A 26 -27.08 13.02 15.84
CA SER A 26 -28.14 12.42 16.64
C SER A 26 -28.66 13.42 17.67
N ALA A 27 -29.53 14.32 17.21
CA ALA A 27 -30.23 15.26 18.07
C ALA A 27 -31.74 15.17 17.92
N PRO A 28 -32.52 15.51 18.98
CA PRO A 28 -33.99 15.54 18.91
C PRO A 28 -34.53 16.45 17.80
N TYR A 29 -33.84 17.56 17.51
CA TYR A 29 -34.15 18.48 16.42
C TYR A 29 -32.89 19.26 16.00
N PRO A 30 -32.82 19.77 14.75
CA PRO A 30 -31.71 20.61 14.31
C PRO A 30 -31.63 21.91 15.11
N ALA A 31 -30.43 22.26 15.59
CA ALA A 31 -30.17 23.54 16.20
C ALA A 31 -30.11 24.65 15.13
N ASN A 32 -30.69 25.83 15.42
CA ASN A 32 -30.59 26.99 14.54
C ASN A 32 -29.27 27.76 14.73
N GLN A 33 -29.11 28.89 14.03
CA GLN A 33 -27.87 29.70 14.05
C GLN A 33 -27.49 30.34 15.39
N ASN A 34 -28.34 30.24 16.42
CA ASN A 34 -28.12 30.75 17.78
C ASN A 34 -28.15 29.62 18.83
N GLN A 35 -28.21 28.36 18.40
CA GLN A 35 -28.41 27.21 19.28
C GLN A 35 -27.32 26.18 19.06
N ILE A 36 -26.99 25.42 20.10
CA ILE A 36 -26.16 24.23 19.99
C ILE A 36 -26.74 23.09 20.81
N TRP A 37 -26.42 21.86 20.39
CA TRP A 37 -26.42 20.71 21.27
C TRP A 37 -25.00 20.51 21.81
N PHE A 38 -24.80 20.76 23.10
CA PHE A 38 -23.53 20.57 23.78
C PHE A 38 -23.38 19.09 24.22
N PRO A 39 -22.37 18.33 23.78
CA PRO A 39 -22.25 16.89 24.00
C PRO A 39 -21.68 16.53 25.39
N GLY A 40 -22.09 17.26 26.43
CA GLY A 40 -21.68 17.02 27.82
C GLY A 40 -22.53 15.97 28.51
N ILE A 41 -21.88 15.00 29.15
CA ILE A 41 -22.49 13.92 29.92
C ILE A 41 -22.00 14.02 31.36
N GLY A 42 -22.90 13.84 32.32
CA GLY A 42 -22.57 13.92 33.74
C GLY A 42 -23.80 14.21 34.57
N THR A 43 -23.59 14.34 35.88
CA THR A 43 -24.63 14.65 36.87
C THR A 43 -24.22 15.84 37.71
N ASP A 44 -25.17 16.75 37.93
CA ASP A 44 -25.04 17.90 38.83
C ASP A 44 -23.85 18.82 38.48
N TYR A 45 -23.67 19.06 37.18
CA TYR A 45 -22.73 20.06 36.69
C TYR A 45 -23.45 21.34 36.27
N THR A 46 -22.73 22.46 36.27
CA THR A 46 -23.25 23.75 35.83
C THR A 46 -22.64 24.13 34.50
N ILE A 47 -23.46 24.66 33.59
CA ILE A 47 -23.01 25.35 32.39
C ILE A 47 -23.32 26.84 32.54
N GLU A 48 -22.31 27.68 32.38
CA GLU A 48 -22.45 29.11 32.15
C GLU A 48 -22.03 29.43 30.72
N TRP A 49 -22.64 30.43 30.11
CA TRP A 49 -22.19 30.93 28.82
C TRP A 49 -22.27 32.45 28.76
N GLU A 50 -21.39 33.05 27.96
CA GLU A 50 -21.37 34.48 27.68
C GLU A 50 -20.98 34.73 26.22
N GLU A 51 -21.57 35.74 25.59
CA GLU A 51 -21.17 36.18 24.25
C GLU A 51 -19.83 36.91 24.30
N ALA A 52 -18.88 36.50 23.45
CA ALA A 52 -17.55 37.07 23.42
C ALA A 52 -17.60 38.56 23.03
N GLY A 53 -17.09 39.43 23.92
CA GLY A 53 -17.12 40.89 23.76
C GLY A 53 -18.41 41.56 24.25
N TYR A 54 -19.44 40.78 24.63
CA TYR A 54 -20.74 41.28 25.08
C TYR A 54 -21.17 40.57 26.38
N PRO A 55 -20.49 40.80 27.52
CA PRO A 55 -20.71 40.05 28.76
C PRO A 55 -22.11 40.21 29.36
N ALA A 56 -22.86 41.24 28.97
CA ALA A 56 -24.26 41.41 29.35
C ALA A 56 -25.18 40.36 28.69
N HIS A 57 -24.72 39.69 27.64
CA HIS A 57 -25.42 38.57 27.01
C HIS A 57 -24.84 37.26 27.51
N HIS A 58 -25.51 36.68 28.51
CA HIS A 58 -25.05 35.50 29.21
C HIS A 58 -26.22 34.66 29.71
N GLY A 59 -25.93 33.42 30.13
CA GLY A 59 -26.90 32.53 30.74
C GLY A 59 -26.24 31.49 31.64
N THR A 60 -27.03 30.94 32.56
CA THR A 60 -26.58 29.92 33.52
C THR A 60 -27.60 28.79 33.58
N MET A 61 -27.13 27.55 33.56
CA MET A 61 -27.90 26.33 33.71
C MET A 61 -27.28 25.50 34.84
N ASN A 62 -28.00 25.37 35.96
CA ASN A 62 -27.55 24.66 37.16
C ASN A 62 -28.11 23.24 37.23
N ASN A 63 -27.47 22.39 38.03
CA ASN A 63 -27.91 21.03 38.38
C ASN A 63 -28.18 20.16 37.14
N ILE A 64 -27.36 20.31 36.09
CA ILE A 64 -27.56 19.58 34.84
C ILE A 64 -27.24 18.10 35.07
N THR A 65 -28.18 17.25 34.67
CA THR A 65 -27.92 15.83 34.47
C THR A 65 -28.19 15.50 33.02
N SER A 66 -27.17 15.01 32.31
CA SER A 66 -27.30 14.60 30.92
C SER A 66 -26.61 13.26 30.68
N THR A 67 -27.28 12.42 29.91
CA THR A 67 -26.77 11.11 29.47
C THR A 67 -26.22 11.15 28.05
N LYS A 68 -26.37 12.28 27.33
CA LYS A 68 -25.96 12.40 25.93
C LYS A 68 -25.49 13.80 25.56
N GLN A 69 -26.37 14.78 25.69
CA GLN A 69 -26.13 16.17 25.27
C GLN A 69 -27.12 17.13 25.94
N VAL A 70 -26.80 18.42 25.94
CA VAL A 70 -27.58 19.51 26.54
C VAL A 70 -27.91 20.53 25.47
N PHE A 71 -29.17 20.96 25.40
CA PHE A 71 -29.57 22.03 24.50
C PHE A 71 -29.21 23.39 25.09
N ILE A 72 -28.52 24.22 24.33
CA ILE A 72 -28.20 25.60 24.72
C ILE A 72 -28.77 26.53 23.66
N ASP A 73 -29.67 27.41 24.07
CA ASP A 73 -30.14 28.53 23.26
C ASP A 73 -29.47 29.80 23.76
N PHE A 74 -28.64 30.40 22.91
CA PHE A 74 -27.94 31.63 23.24
C PHE A 74 -28.81 32.87 23.05
N GLY A 75 -30.03 32.78 22.51
CA GLY A 75 -30.86 33.94 22.25
C GLY A 75 -30.39 34.78 21.06
N LEU A 76 -30.85 36.04 20.98
CA LEU A 76 -30.45 36.96 19.90
C LEU A 76 -29.08 37.59 20.24
N PRO A 77 -28.04 37.43 19.39
CA PRO A 77 -26.73 38.02 19.66
C PRO A 77 -26.77 39.54 19.81
N LEU A 78 -25.98 40.08 20.74
CA LEU A 78 -25.74 41.53 20.85
C LEU A 78 -24.67 42.02 19.87
N ASN A 79 -23.86 41.12 19.30
CA ASN A 79 -22.91 41.46 18.25
C ASN A 79 -23.63 42.09 17.03
N PRO A 80 -23.19 43.27 16.56
CA PRO A 80 -23.78 43.95 15.39
C PRO A 80 -23.64 43.15 14.09
N HIS A 81 -22.79 42.12 14.08
CA HIS A 81 -22.71 41.08 13.06
C HIS A 81 -23.10 39.71 13.68
N PRO A 82 -24.41 39.37 13.77
CA PRO A 82 -24.88 38.16 14.47
C PRO A 82 -24.26 36.85 13.97
N ASN A 83 -23.95 36.75 12.68
CA ASN A 83 -23.27 35.59 12.08
C ASN A 83 -21.78 35.45 12.48
N GLN A 84 -21.22 36.43 13.17
CA GLN A 84 -19.87 36.40 13.73
C GLN A 84 -19.87 36.20 15.25
N ALA A 85 -21.05 36.15 15.89
CA ALA A 85 -21.16 35.92 17.32
C ALA A 85 -20.52 34.57 17.71
N THR A 86 -19.76 34.60 18.80
CA THR A 86 -19.16 33.42 19.42
C THR A 86 -19.46 33.44 20.91
N TYR A 87 -19.54 32.26 21.50
CA TYR A 87 -19.97 32.08 22.88
C TYR A 87 -18.93 31.30 23.65
N ARG A 88 -18.50 31.86 24.77
CA ARG A 88 -17.66 31.17 25.73
C ARG A 88 -18.57 30.33 26.63
N VAL A 89 -18.44 29.02 26.56
CA VAL A 89 -19.18 28.04 27.37
C VAL A 89 -18.24 27.52 28.45
N LYS A 90 -18.61 27.75 29.72
CA LYS A 90 -17.87 27.38 30.93
C LYS A 90 -18.60 26.24 31.63
N VAL A 91 -17.90 25.17 31.95
CA VAL A 91 -18.44 24.01 32.64
C VAL A 91 -17.78 23.85 34.00
N TYR A 92 -18.59 23.71 35.04
CA TYR A 92 -18.17 23.41 36.40
C TYR A 92 -18.70 22.04 36.81
N ASP A 93 -17.80 21.11 37.13
CA ASP A 93 -18.16 19.78 37.62
C ASP A 93 -17.79 19.64 39.10
N TYR A 94 -18.78 19.40 39.94
CA TYR A 94 -18.62 19.26 41.38
C TYR A 94 -18.50 17.80 41.83
N ASN A 95 -18.88 16.85 40.96
CA ASN A 95 -18.98 15.42 41.30
C ASN A 95 -17.96 14.53 40.56
N ASN A 96 -17.06 15.10 39.75
CA ASN A 96 -16.07 14.37 38.95
C ASN A 96 -16.71 13.31 38.04
N SER A 97 -17.88 13.63 37.50
CA SER A 97 -18.68 12.75 36.64
C SER A 97 -18.69 13.22 35.18
N PHE A 98 -18.21 14.44 34.93
CA PHE A 98 -18.29 15.07 33.64
C PHE A 98 -17.37 14.38 32.61
N ARG A 99 -17.92 14.17 31.42
CA ARG A 99 -17.19 13.78 30.22
C ARG A 99 -17.86 14.35 28.99
N MET A 100 -17.13 14.41 27.89
CA MET A 100 -17.70 14.67 26.57
C MET A 100 -17.75 13.37 25.76
N LEU A 101 -18.79 13.24 24.94
CA LEU A 101 -18.92 12.14 23.98
C LEU A 101 -19.49 12.67 22.68
N SER A 102 -18.60 13.02 21.74
CA SER A 102 -18.97 13.69 20.49
C SER A 102 -19.30 12.71 19.36
N SER A 103 -18.90 11.45 19.45
CA SER A 103 -19.32 10.45 18.46
C SER A 103 -19.48 9.06 19.06
N GLU A 104 -20.33 8.28 18.43
CA GLU A 104 -20.58 6.87 18.75
C GLU A 104 -20.66 6.07 17.44
N PHE A 105 -20.15 4.85 17.45
CA PHE A 105 -20.28 3.93 16.31
C PHE A 105 -21.45 2.98 16.56
N THR A 106 -22.35 2.84 15.58
CA THR A 106 -23.36 1.79 15.57
C THR A 106 -23.17 0.89 14.35
N PRO A 107 -23.32 -0.44 14.47
CA PRO A 107 -23.20 -1.33 13.31
C PRO A 107 -24.20 -1.05 12.19
N SER A 108 -25.37 -0.51 12.52
CA SER A 108 -26.47 -0.27 11.57
C SER A 108 -26.35 1.03 10.78
N THR A 109 -25.81 2.09 11.38
CA THR A 109 -25.74 3.43 10.75
C THR A 109 -24.32 3.98 10.66
N GLY A 110 -23.31 3.26 11.15
CA GLY A 110 -21.93 3.70 11.17
C GLY A 110 -21.68 4.75 12.26
N TRP A 111 -20.74 5.65 11.99
CA TRP A 111 -20.43 6.76 12.91
C TRP A 111 -21.55 7.78 12.94
N ILE A 112 -22.04 8.07 14.14
CA ILE A 112 -23.01 9.11 14.41
C ILE A 112 -22.36 10.13 15.34
N TYR A 113 -22.62 11.42 15.08
CA TYR A 113 -22.11 12.49 15.92
C TYR A 113 -23.18 12.96 16.90
N ASN A 114 -22.78 13.17 18.15
CA ASN A 114 -23.60 13.76 19.18
C ASN A 114 -23.26 15.25 19.27
N GLY A 115 -24.24 16.10 19.50
CA GLY A 115 -24.02 17.53 19.63
C GLY A 115 -23.70 18.25 18.31
N SER A 116 -23.57 19.56 18.42
CA SER A 116 -23.20 20.49 17.34
C SER A 116 -21.69 20.59 17.19
N ASN A 117 -20.97 19.45 17.16
CA ASN A 117 -19.50 19.39 17.23
C ASN A 117 -18.77 20.24 16.19
N ASP A 118 -19.36 20.40 15.02
CA ASP A 118 -18.85 21.25 13.93
C ASP A 118 -18.81 22.74 14.29
N LYS A 119 -19.56 23.15 15.32
CA LYS A 119 -19.64 24.51 15.86
C LYS A 119 -18.63 24.77 16.99
N LEU A 120 -18.01 23.75 17.56
CA LEU A 120 -16.93 23.92 18.53
C LEU A 120 -15.67 24.35 17.78
N ILE A 121 -15.14 25.52 18.11
CA ILE A 121 -13.98 26.10 17.43
C ILE A 121 -12.75 26.18 18.34
N GLU A 122 -12.90 26.13 19.66
CA GLU A 122 -11.76 26.31 20.57
C GLU A 122 -11.93 25.58 21.90
N ILE A 123 -10.87 24.93 22.38
CA ILE A 123 -10.66 24.60 23.81
C ILE A 123 -9.66 25.61 24.35
N SER A 124 -10.16 26.52 25.18
CA SER A 124 -9.41 27.66 25.72
C SER A 124 -8.90 27.46 27.14
N GLN A 125 -9.45 26.49 27.88
CA GLN A 125 -9.01 26.13 29.23
C GLN A 125 -9.52 24.74 29.60
N TRP A 126 -8.69 23.94 30.27
CA TRP A 126 -9.08 22.63 30.80
C TRP A 126 -9.71 22.69 32.19
N GLY A 127 -9.21 23.59 33.05
CA GLY A 127 -9.67 23.76 34.42
C GLY A 127 -9.26 22.60 35.32
N THR A 128 -10.05 22.34 36.36
CA THR A 128 -9.78 21.27 37.34
C THR A 128 -10.67 20.04 37.15
N ILE A 129 -11.33 19.92 36.00
CA ILE A 129 -12.20 18.77 35.71
C ILE A 129 -11.38 17.49 35.71
N LYS A 130 -11.79 16.53 36.56
CA LYS A 130 -11.26 15.16 36.55
C LYS A 130 -12.02 14.34 35.53
N TRP A 131 -11.41 14.14 34.37
CA TRP A 131 -12.06 13.48 33.26
C TRP A 131 -12.24 11.98 33.54
N ALA A 132 -13.49 11.51 33.41
CA ALA A 132 -13.79 10.08 33.54
C ALA A 132 -13.26 9.24 32.36
N THR A 133 -13.24 9.83 31.17
CA THR A 133 -12.69 9.26 29.93
C THR A 133 -12.53 10.39 28.90
N MET A 134 -11.66 10.19 27.90
CA MET A 134 -11.51 11.07 26.74
C MET A 134 -11.91 10.36 25.43
N ASN A 135 -12.47 9.15 25.52
CA ASN A 135 -12.94 8.40 24.36
C ASN A 135 -13.93 9.25 23.53
N ASN A 136 -13.57 9.51 22.28
CA ASN A 136 -14.35 10.31 21.31
C ASN A 136 -14.82 11.69 21.83
N ALA A 137 -14.14 12.28 22.79
CA ALA A 137 -14.58 13.52 23.46
C ALA A 137 -14.73 14.72 22.51
N PHE A 138 -13.89 14.81 21.47
CA PHE A 138 -13.87 15.92 20.50
C PHE A 138 -13.89 15.40 19.04
N ALA A 139 -14.42 14.20 18.84
CA ALA A 139 -14.53 13.59 17.52
C ALA A 139 -15.42 14.42 16.58
N GLY A 140 -14.93 14.70 15.37
CA GLY A 140 -15.66 15.48 14.36
C GLY A 140 -15.75 16.98 14.64
N CYS A 141 -15.01 17.50 15.62
CA CYS A 141 -14.84 18.95 15.80
C CYS A 141 -13.91 19.50 14.71
N PHE A 142 -14.46 19.70 13.51
CA PHE A 142 -13.70 19.98 12.30
C PHE A 142 -12.80 21.23 12.36
N ASN A 143 -13.20 22.22 13.15
CA ASN A 143 -12.57 23.54 13.21
C ASN A 143 -11.83 23.80 14.52
N LEU A 144 -11.57 22.74 15.29
CA LEU A 144 -11.06 22.84 16.65
C LEU A 144 -9.66 23.43 16.71
N GLN A 145 -9.47 24.39 17.62
CA GLN A 145 -8.17 24.88 18.04
C GLN A 145 -7.98 24.60 19.54
N LEU A 146 -6.81 24.11 19.93
CA LEU A 146 -6.42 23.97 21.32
C LEU A 146 -5.47 25.11 21.69
N THR A 147 -6.02 26.15 22.31
CA THR A 147 -5.31 27.36 22.75
C THR A 147 -5.06 27.37 24.26
N ALA A 148 -5.69 26.46 25.00
CA ALA A 148 -5.49 26.27 26.43
C ALA A 148 -4.00 26.18 26.80
N SER A 149 -3.58 26.94 27.79
CA SER A 149 -2.21 26.92 28.32
C SER A 149 -2.04 25.95 29.49
N ASP A 150 -3.14 25.55 30.13
CA ASP A 150 -3.16 24.52 31.16
C ASP A 150 -3.29 23.11 30.56
N SER A 151 -3.25 22.08 31.41
CA SER A 151 -3.36 20.67 31.00
C SER A 151 -4.61 20.03 31.61
N PRO A 152 -5.27 19.09 30.93
CA PRO A 152 -6.37 18.33 31.50
C PRO A 152 -5.88 17.44 32.66
N ASP A 153 -6.70 17.29 33.70
CA ASP A 153 -6.49 16.24 34.70
C ASP A 153 -6.94 14.89 34.11
N LEU A 154 -5.97 14.14 33.62
CA LEU A 154 -6.15 12.82 33.02
C LEU A 154 -5.96 11.67 34.02
N SER A 155 -5.83 11.93 35.33
CA SER A 155 -5.43 10.89 36.30
C SER A 155 -6.34 9.65 36.32
N ASN A 156 -7.61 9.81 35.93
CA ASN A 156 -8.61 8.74 35.86
C ASN A 156 -8.83 8.21 34.43
N VAL A 157 -8.22 8.83 33.43
CA VAL A 157 -8.44 8.50 32.02
C VAL A 157 -7.55 7.32 31.64
N THR A 158 -8.19 6.21 31.28
CA THR A 158 -7.52 5.02 30.73
C THR A 158 -7.72 4.88 29.22
N ASP A 159 -8.68 5.63 28.65
CA ASP A 159 -9.05 5.57 27.23
C ASP A 159 -9.16 6.98 26.64
N MET A 160 -8.28 7.26 25.67
CA MET A 160 -8.28 8.48 24.85
C MET A 160 -8.58 8.17 23.37
N SER A 161 -9.09 6.97 23.08
CA SER A 161 -9.32 6.55 21.70
C SER A 161 -10.29 7.48 20.98
N GLY A 162 -9.94 7.84 19.75
CA GLY A 162 -10.74 8.72 18.90
C GLY A 162 -10.94 10.15 19.42
N MET A 163 -10.25 10.57 20.49
CA MET A 163 -10.46 11.88 21.13
C MET A 163 -10.50 13.04 20.12
N PHE A 164 -9.59 13.06 19.16
CA PHE A 164 -9.49 14.06 18.09
C PHE A 164 -9.67 13.45 16.70
N THR A 165 -10.41 12.35 16.57
CA THR A 165 -10.66 11.76 15.25
C THR A 165 -11.48 12.72 14.38
N ASN A 166 -11.16 12.79 13.11
CA ASN A 166 -11.85 13.64 12.12
C ASN A 166 -11.85 15.13 12.48
N THR A 167 -10.82 15.60 13.19
CA THR A 167 -10.59 17.02 13.49
C THR A 167 -9.74 17.65 12.36
N ILE A 168 -10.37 17.86 11.21
CA ILE A 168 -9.68 18.12 9.93
C ILE A 168 -8.82 19.40 9.96
N ASN A 169 -9.23 20.44 10.68
CA ASN A 169 -8.45 21.68 10.84
C ASN A 169 -7.80 21.81 12.23
N PHE A 170 -7.57 20.69 12.93
CA PHE A 170 -7.03 20.74 14.28
C PHE A 170 -5.68 21.44 14.35
N THR A 171 -5.58 22.38 15.26
CA THR A 171 -4.32 23.06 15.63
C THR A 171 -4.21 23.07 17.15
N SER A 172 -2.99 23.04 17.65
CA SER A 172 -2.70 23.10 19.08
C SER A 172 -1.45 23.94 19.33
N ASN A 173 -1.41 24.61 20.48
CA ASN A 173 -0.16 25.18 20.98
C ASN A 173 0.72 24.08 21.63
N SER A 174 1.89 24.45 22.14
CA SER A 174 2.85 23.50 22.73
C SER A 174 2.42 22.89 24.07
N SER A 175 1.37 23.39 24.73
CA SER A 175 0.92 22.88 26.04
C SER A 175 0.47 21.42 25.98
N ILE A 176 0.00 20.96 24.80
CA ILE A 176 -0.41 19.56 24.59
C ILE A 176 0.71 18.57 24.89
N ASN A 177 1.97 18.97 24.71
CA ASN A 177 3.12 18.12 24.99
C ASN A 177 3.25 17.83 26.50
N GLU A 178 2.78 18.73 27.36
CA GLU A 178 2.94 18.64 28.82
C GLU A 178 1.81 17.86 29.52
N TRP A 179 0.93 17.21 28.76
CA TRP A 179 -0.16 16.41 29.31
C TRP A 179 0.38 15.16 30.00
N ASN A 180 -0.10 14.89 31.22
CA ASN A 180 0.24 13.66 31.92
C ASN A 180 -0.64 12.50 31.41
N THR A 181 -0.11 11.66 30.53
CA THR A 181 -0.81 10.50 29.94
C THR A 181 -0.52 9.18 30.66
N SER A 182 0.12 9.19 31.83
CA SER A 182 0.65 7.97 32.47
C SER A 182 -0.40 6.90 32.80
N SER A 183 -1.67 7.27 32.95
CA SER A 183 -2.79 6.33 33.21
C SER A 183 -3.40 5.72 31.96
N VAL A 184 -3.07 6.25 30.78
CA VAL A 184 -3.73 5.92 29.51
C VAL A 184 -3.26 4.56 29.01
N LYS A 185 -4.22 3.74 28.56
CA LYS A 185 -4.00 2.39 28.02
C LYS A 185 -4.38 2.29 26.53
N ASN A 186 -5.36 3.08 26.09
CA ASN A 186 -5.87 3.06 24.73
C ASN A 186 -5.74 4.44 24.08
N MET A 187 -4.94 4.52 23.01
CA MET A 187 -4.75 5.71 22.17
C MET A 187 -5.20 5.45 20.71
N SER A 188 -5.98 4.40 20.47
CA SER A 188 -6.39 4.04 19.12
C SER A 188 -7.19 5.16 18.44
N GLY A 189 -6.86 5.47 17.18
CA GLY A 189 -7.56 6.48 16.39
C GLY A 189 -7.48 7.92 16.93
N LEU A 190 -6.64 8.20 17.93
CA LEU A 190 -6.67 9.48 18.68
C LEU A 190 -6.59 10.71 17.78
N PHE A 191 -5.72 10.70 16.76
CA PHE A 191 -5.57 11.77 15.77
C PHE A 191 -5.92 11.33 14.34
N SER A 192 -6.75 10.30 14.18
CA SER A 192 -7.12 9.82 12.85
C SER A 192 -7.86 10.91 12.06
N PHE A 193 -7.55 11.07 10.77
CA PHE A 193 -8.09 12.11 9.89
C PHE A 193 -7.93 13.54 10.44
N SER A 194 -6.88 13.79 11.21
CA SER A 194 -6.57 15.11 11.77
C SER A 194 -5.43 15.80 11.01
N LYS A 195 -5.40 17.14 11.02
CA LYS A 195 -4.23 17.94 10.58
C LYS A 195 -3.17 18.06 11.67
N PHE A 196 -3.33 17.35 12.79
CA PHE A 196 -2.42 17.38 13.92
C PHE A 196 -0.95 17.18 13.52
N ASN A 197 -0.08 18.07 14.01
CA ASN A 197 1.36 18.00 13.81
C ASN A 197 2.16 18.76 14.89
N THR A 198 1.64 18.82 16.12
CA THR A 198 2.35 19.44 17.26
C THR A 198 3.06 18.37 18.08
N SER A 199 4.19 18.70 18.70
CA SER A 199 4.98 17.73 19.47
C SER A 199 4.19 17.13 20.64
N ILE A 200 4.36 15.82 20.83
CA ILE A 200 3.79 14.97 21.90
C ILE A 200 4.85 13.97 22.41
N ASP A 201 6.12 14.36 22.28
CA ASP A 201 7.28 13.55 22.68
C ASP A 201 7.45 13.51 24.21
N HIS A 202 6.74 14.33 24.98
CA HIS A 202 6.75 14.25 26.46
C HIS A 202 5.66 13.34 27.05
N TRP A 203 4.78 12.78 26.22
CA TRP A 203 3.74 11.87 26.70
C TRP A 203 4.33 10.57 27.25
N ASP A 204 3.82 10.15 28.41
CA ASP A 204 4.12 8.85 28.99
C ASP A 204 3.22 7.79 28.34
N THR A 205 3.81 6.92 27.53
CA THR A 205 3.12 5.81 26.85
C THR A 205 3.35 4.45 27.51
N SER A 206 4.02 4.39 28.66
CA SER A 206 4.49 3.14 29.30
C SER A 206 3.37 2.20 29.75
N ASN A 207 2.11 2.67 29.78
CA ASN A 207 0.92 1.87 30.06
C ASN A 207 0.02 1.62 28.84
N VAL A 208 0.36 2.18 27.68
CA VAL A 208 -0.43 2.03 26.46
C VAL A 208 -0.29 0.62 25.90
N THR A 209 -1.42 0.01 25.57
CA THR A 209 -1.49 -1.33 24.95
C THR A 209 -2.00 -1.27 23.51
N ASP A 210 -2.78 -0.25 23.15
CA ASP A 210 -3.35 -0.09 21.79
C ASP A 210 -3.06 1.31 21.23
N MET A 211 -2.35 1.34 20.09
CA MET A 211 -2.05 2.54 19.29
C MET A 211 -2.60 2.43 17.86
N SER A 212 -3.49 1.46 17.60
CA SER A 212 -4.02 1.22 16.26
C SER A 212 -4.69 2.47 15.69
N LYS A 213 -4.41 2.78 14.43
CA LYS A 213 -4.97 3.93 13.69
C LYS A 213 -4.68 5.31 14.32
N MET A 214 -3.78 5.43 15.29
CA MET A 214 -3.57 6.68 16.04
C MET A 214 -3.34 7.90 15.14
N PHE A 215 -2.55 7.75 14.06
CA PHE A 215 -2.28 8.78 13.05
C PHE A 215 -2.80 8.39 11.66
N TRP A 216 -3.82 7.51 11.59
CA TRP A 216 -4.39 7.08 10.31
C TRP A 216 -4.95 8.28 9.56
N SER A 217 -4.45 8.55 8.34
CA SER A 217 -4.79 9.69 7.51
C SER A 217 -4.43 11.06 8.13
N ALA A 218 -3.53 11.09 9.12
CA ALA A 218 -2.92 12.32 9.61
C ALA A 218 -1.81 12.76 8.64
N LYS A 219 -2.21 13.18 7.43
CA LYS A 219 -1.34 13.38 6.26
C LYS A 219 -0.06 14.19 6.54
N TYR A 220 -0.15 15.20 7.42
CA TYR A 220 0.93 16.13 7.70
C TYR A 220 1.74 15.81 8.96
N PHE A 221 1.36 14.76 9.71
CA PHE A 221 2.03 14.40 10.95
C PHE A 221 3.47 13.94 10.68
N ASN A 222 4.44 14.56 11.35
CA ASN A 222 5.86 14.24 11.22
C ASN A 222 6.66 14.66 12.47
N GLN A 223 6.10 14.48 13.66
CA GLN A 223 6.76 14.81 14.93
C GLN A 223 7.51 13.61 15.52
N THR A 224 8.59 13.86 16.25
CA THR A 224 9.37 12.83 16.95
C THR A 224 8.51 12.07 17.97
N LEU A 225 8.79 10.76 18.10
CA LEU A 225 8.18 9.83 19.04
C LEU A 225 9.25 8.95 19.72
N ASN A 226 10.48 9.44 19.81
CA ASN A 226 11.65 8.67 20.21
C ASN A 226 11.69 8.32 21.69
N THR A 227 10.99 9.09 22.51
CA THR A 227 10.88 8.95 23.96
C THR A 227 9.79 7.96 24.38
N TRP A 228 8.92 7.57 23.46
CA TRP A 228 7.78 6.71 23.75
C TRP A 228 8.25 5.30 24.15
N ASP A 229 7.75 4.85 25.30
CA ASP A 229 7.85 3.46 25.71
C ASP A 229 6.69 2.67 25.09
N VAL A 230 6.98 1.84 24.09
CA VAL A 230 6.01 0.97 23.44
C VAL A 230 6.09 -0.49 23.91
N SER A 231 6.82 -0.77 25.00
CA SER A 231 7.09 -2.13 25.47
C SER A 231 5.85 -2.94 25.87
N LYS A 232 4.73 -2.27 26.17
CA LYS A 232 3.43 -2.90 26.46
C LYS A 232 2.43 -2.85 25.31
N VAL A 233 2.76 -2.17 24.21
CA VAL A 233 1.87 -2.05 23.06
C VAL A 233 1.78 -3.42 22.37
N THR A 234 0.56 -3.87 22.14
CA THR A 234 0.27 -5.13 21.45
C THR A 234 -0.28 -4.89 20.04
N ASN A 235 -0.95 -3.76 19.82
CA ASN A 235 -1.63 -3.42 18.56
C ASN A 235 -1.17 -2.06 18.00
N MET A 236 -0.61 -2.07 16.79
CA MET A 236 -0.20 -0.90 16.00
C MET A 236 -0.81 -0.91 14.59
N GLU A 237 -1.88 -1.69 14.37
CA GLU A 237 -2.58 -1.76 13.07
C GLU A 237 -2.86 -0.35 12.52
N ARG A 238 -2.44 -0.10 11.27
CA ARG A 238 -2.71 1.15 10.54
C ARG A 238 -2.26 2.44 11.25
N MET A 239 -1.35 2.38 12.22
CA MET A 239 -0.97 3.53 13.04
C MET A 239 -0.56 4.75 12.21
N PHE A 240 0.22 4.56 11.14
CA PHE A 240 0.67 5.61 10.21
C PHE A 240 0.13 5.43 8.80
N MET A 241 -0.96 4.66 8.63
CA MET A 241 -1.57 4.50 7.31
C MET A 241 -1.97 5.88 6.76
N LEU A 242 -1.61 6.21 5.52
CA LEU A 242 -1.85 7.52 4.87
C LEU A 242 -1.25 8.73 5.61
N ALA A 243 -0.32 8.54 6.55
CA ALA A 243 0.49 9.62 7.13
C ALA A 243 1.62 10.00 6.15
N GLU A 244 1.23 10.60 5.01
CA GLU A 244 2.11 10.76 3.83
C GLU A 244 3.44 11.48 4.10
N MET A 245 3.51 12.34 5.13
CA MET A 245 4.70 13.12 5.49
C MET A 245 5.54 12.51 6.61
N PHE A 246 5.11 11.41 7.22
CA PHE A 246 5.78 10.83 8.38
C PHE A 246 7.11 10.18 7.99
N ASN A 247 8.20 10.61 8.62
CA ASN A 247 9.55 10.09 8.39
C ASN A 247 10.46 10.28 9.62
N GLN A 248 9.96 9.96 10.81
CA GLN A 248 10.72 10.11 12.05
C GLN A 248 11.33 8.77 12.51
N PRO A 249 12.51 8.80 13.13
CA PRO A 249 13.18 7.60 13.64
C PRO A 249 12.31 6.85 14.65
N LEU A 250 12.38 5.51 14.59
CA LEU A 250 11.60 4.56 15.41
C LEU A 250 12.46 3.38 15.90
N GLU A 251 13.78 3.43 15.69
CA GLU A 251 14.69 2.31 15.94
C GLU A 251 14.83 1.94 17.43
N LYS A 252 14.48 2.86 18.34
CA LYS A 252 14.55 2.69 19.80
C LYS A 252 13.32 2.01 20.40
N TRP A 253 12.27 1.81 19.60
CA TRP A 253 11.03 1.20 20.07
C TRP A 253 11.23 -0.28 20.42
N ASN A 254 10.85 -0.66 21.64
CA ASN A 254 10.80 -2.06 22.06
C ASN A 254 9.48 -2.70 21.61
N THR A 255 9.46 -3.30 20.42
CA THR A 255 8.25 -3.90 19.84
C THR A 255 8.00 -5.35 20.27
N GLY A 256 8.70 -5.86 21.30
CA GLY A 256 8.64 -7.27 21.68
C GLY A 256 7.25 -7.79 22.07
N SER A 257 6.34 -6.91 22.50
CA SER A 257 4.95 -7.25 22.85
C SER A 257 3.97 -7.12 21.68
N VAL A 258 4.39 -6.48 20.58
CA VAL A 258 3.52 -6.19 19.43
C VAL A 258 3.21 -7.47 18.67
N ASN A 259 1.92 -7.73 18.43
CA ASN A 259 1.45 -8.88 17.64
C ASN A 259 0.68 -8.48 16.37
N ASN A 260 0.30 -7.20 16.24
CA ASN A 260 -0.37 -6.68 15.06
C ASN A 260 0.26 -5.37 14.57
N ILE A 261 0.84 -5.41 13.37
CA ILE A 261 1.40 -4.24 12.65
C ILE A 261 0.82 -4.11 11.24
N SER A 262 -0.31 -4.78 10.95
CA SER A 262 -0.87 -4.77 9.60
C SER A 262 -1.13 -3.34 9.12
N GLU A 263 -0.74 -3.07 7.88
CA GLU A 263 -0.89 -1.78 7.22
C GLU A 263 -0.28 -0.56 7.96
N ILE A 264 0.65 -0.76 8.89
CA ILE A 264 1.19 0.31 9.75
C ILE A 264 1.78 1.49 8.96
N PHE A 265 2.49 1.25 7.85
CA PHE A 265 3.05 2.28 6.96
C PHE A 265 2.38 2.31 5.58
N ASN A 266 1.18 1.74 5.44
CA ASN A 266 0.46 1.74 4.18
C ASN A 266 0.23 3.19 3.70
N GLN A 267 0.76 3.56 2.53
CA GLN A 267 0.75 4.91 1.95
C GLN A 267 1.46 5.97 2.81
N ALA A 268 2.37 5.59 3.71
CA ALA A 268 3.33 6.50 4.33
C ALA A 268 4.45 6.83 3.33
N ARG A 269 4.11 7.62 2.31
CA ARG A 269 4.86 7.75 1.04
C ARG A 269 6.35 8.11 1.19
N VAL A 270 6.69 8.91 2.19
CA VAL A 270 8.08 9.39 2.42
C VAL A 270 8.81 8.63 3.53
N PHE A 271 8.17 7.67 4.19
CA PHE A 271 8.77 6.92 5.28
C PHE A 271 9.95 6.08 4.78
N ASN A 272 11.13 6.28 5.37
CA ASN A 272 12.35 5.56 5.03
C ASN A 272 13.32 5.47 6.22
N GLN A 273 12.80 5.17 7.41
CA GLN A 273 13.59 5.11 8.65
C GLN A 273 13.96 3.67 9.04
N PRO A 274 15.13 3.46 9.66
CA PRO A 274 15.60 2.13 10.01
C PRO A 274 14.70 1.49 11.07
N ILE A 275 14.15 0.32 10.74
CA ILE A 275 13.27 -0.47 11.62
C ILE A 275 13.70 -1.95 11.68
N ASN A 276 14.93 -2.25 11.26
CA ASN A 276 15.50 -3.59 11.33
C ASN A 276 15.70 -4.07 12.79
N THR A 277 15.61 -3.15 13.77
CA THR A 277 15.70 -3.46 15.20
C THR A 277 14.37 -3.95 15.79
N TRP A 278 13.26 -3.80 15.07
CA TRP A 278 11.96 -4.23 15.56
C TRP A 278 11.92 -5.75 15.72
N ASN A 279 11.49 -6.18 16.91
CA ASN A 279 11.14 -7.57 17.15
C ASN A 279 9.70 -7.82 16.68
N ILE A 280 9.55 -8.63 15.63
CA ILE A 280 8.24 -9.03 15.09
C ILE A 280 7.92 -10.51 15.33
N SER A 281 8.61 -11.20 16.25
CA SER A 281 8.46 -12.66 16.45
C SER A 281 7.05 -13.08 16.86
N ASN A 282 6.25 -12.17 17.39
CA ASN A 282 4.85 -12.40 17.78
C ASN A 282 3.84 -12.02 16.69
N VAL A 283 4.28 -11.42 15.59
CA VAL A 283 3.42 -11.00 14.48
C VAL A 283 3.11 -12.19 13.57
N THR A 284 1.82 -12.35 13.26
CA THR A 284 1.33 -13.39 12.35
C THR A 284 0.90 -12.83 10.99
N ASN A 285 0.67 -11.52 10.89
CA ASN A 285 0.15 -10.86 9.70
C ASN A 285 1.04 -9.67 9.29
N LEU A 286 1.63 -9.72 8.09
CA LEU A 286 2.41 -8.63 7.47
C LEU A 286 1.66 -7.91 6.35
N ASP A 287 0.34 -8.08 6.28
CA ASP A 287 -0.49 -7.54 5.21
C ASP A 287 -0.33 -6.02 5.12
N GLY A 288 0.02 -5.57 3.91
CA GLY A 288 0.10 -4.15 3.56
C GLY A 288 1.07 -3.30 4.39
N VAL A 289 1.97 -3.88 5.18
CA VAL A 289 2.85 -3.13 6.11
C VAL A 289 3.55 -1.96 5.42
N PHE A 290 4.03 -2.14 4.18
CA PHE A 290 4.68 -1.11 3.36
C PHE A 290 3.96 -0.83 2.03
N ALA A 291 2.68 -1.21 1.90
CA ALA A 291 1.93 -0.97 0.67
C ALA A 291 1.90 0.54 0.35
N GLY A 292 2.41 0.98 -0.80
CA GLY A 292 2.46 2.39 -1.19
C GLY A 292 3.47 3.25 -0.40
N ALA A 293 4.33 2.65 0.44
CA ALA A 293 5.44 3.34 1.10
C ALA A 293 6.56 3.59 0.08
N ALA A 294 6.31 4.49 -0.86
CA ALA A 294 7.09 4.65 -2.10
C ALA A 294 8.59 4.91 -1.88
N SER A 295 8.97 5.54 -0.77
CA SER A 295 10.37 5.86 -0.46
C SER A 295 11.10 4.80 0.38
N PHE A 296 10.38 3.79 0.90
CA PHE A 296 10.94 2.84 1.85
C PHE A 296 11.94 1.88 1.17
N ASN A 297 13.17 1.87 1.68
CA ASN A 297 14.23 0.98 1.20
C ASN A 297 15.24 0.65 2.32
N GLN A 298 14.74 0.36 3.53
CA GLN A 298 15.57 0.02 4.69
C GLN A 298 15.67 -1.50 4.90
N PRO A 299 16.81 -2.01 5.41
CA PRO A 299 16.99 -3.45 5.61
C PRO A 299 15.96 -4.00 6.61
N LEU A 300 15.48 -5.22 6.32
CA LEU A 300 14.52 -5.97 7.15
C LEU A 300 15.00 -7.40 7.45
N ASN A 301 16.27 -7.68 7.20
CA ASN A 301 16.84 -9.02 7.30
C ASN A 301 16.94 -9.55 8.74
N ASN A 302 16.74 -8.73 9.78
CA ASN A 302 16.73 -9.19 11.17
C ASN A 302 15.32 -9.56 11.65
N TRP A 303 14.28 -9.34 10.85
CA TRP A 303 12.91 -9.67 11.20
C TRP A 303 12.71 -11.19 11.28
N ASN A 304 12.27 -11.67 12.44
CA ASN A 304 11.89 -13.07 12.61
C ASN A 304 10.47 -13.31 12.11
N THR A 305 10.32 -13.81 10.88
CA THR A 305 9.02 -14.08 10.24
C THR A 305 8.47 -15.49 10.50
N SER A 306 9.04 -16.28 11.42
CA SER A 306 8.68 -17.71 11.58
C SER A 306 7.24 -17.99 12.04
N ASN A 307 6.51 -16.95 12.47
CA ASN A 307 5.11 -17.03 12.86
C ASN A 307 4.15 -16.37 11.85
N VAL A 308 4.68 -15.75 10.80
CA VAL A 308 3.88 -15.07 9.78
C VAL A 308 3.13 -16.09 8.93
N THR A 309 1.83 -15.88 8.78
CA THR A 309 0.93 -16.70 7.96
C THR A 309 0.42 -15.96 6.72
N SER A 310 0.45 -14.62 6.71
CA SER A 310 0.01 -13.80 5.58
C SER A 310 1.00 -12.67 5.29
N MET A 311 1.31 -12.48 4.00
CA MET A 311 2.19 -11.43 3.47
C MET A 311 1.49 -10.64 2.34
N THR A 312 0.16 -10.60 2.36
CA THR A 312 -0.66 -10.01 1.29
C THR A 312 -0.34 -8.53 1.13
N ARG A 313 0.03 -8.08 -0.08
CA ARG A 313 0.33 -6.67 -0.38
C ARG A 313 1.49 -6.06 0.45
N THR A 314 2.36 -6.86 1.09
CA THR A 314 3.39 -6.34 2.03
C THR A 314 4.20 -5.18 1.44
N PHE A 315 4.61 -5.28 0.17
CA PHE A 315 5.39 -4.29 -0.58
C PHE A 315 4.67 -3.80 -1.84
N LEU A 316 3.33 -3.95 -1.94
CA LEU A 316 2.53 -3.45 -3.06
C LEU A 316 2.88 -1.97 -3.32
N MET A 317 3.29 -1.59 -4.53
CA MET A 317 3.66 -0.21 -4.90
C MET A 317 4.78 0.42 -4.05
N ALA A 318 5.57 -0.36 -3.32
CA ALA A 318 6.77 0.12 -2.60
C ALA A 318 7.92 0.35 -3.59
N SER A 319 7.78 1.36 -4.44
CA SER A 319 8.59 1.52 -5.67
C SER A 319 10.10 1.69 -5.46
N ALA A 320 10.54 2.11 -4.26
CA ALA A 320 11.97 2.19 -3.92
C ALA A 320 12.56 0.89 -3.34
N PHE A 321 11.73 -0.04 -2.88
CA PHE A 321 12.17 -1.19 -2.10
C PHE A 321 12.97 -2.19 -2.94
N ASN A 322 14.20 -2.47 -2.52
CA ASN A 322 15.09 -3.45 -3.16
C ASN A 322 16.06 -4.08 -2.14
N GLN A 323 15.58 -4.37 -0.93
CA GLN A 323 16.41 -4.95 0.14
C GLN A 323 16.33 -6.47 0.15
N ASN A 324 17.45 -7.11 0.51
CA ASN A 324 17.52 -8.56 0.56
C ASN A 324 16.75 -9.10 1.78
N ILE A 325 15.71 -9.90 1.50
CA ILE A 325 14.85 -10.59 2.46
C ILE A 325 14.81 -12.10 2.19
N ASN A 326 15.82 -12.64 1.50
CA ASN A 326 15.91 -14.06 1.18
C ASN A 326 15.96 -14.91 2.46
N ASN A 327 16.42 -14.35 3.58
CA ASN A 327 16.51 -15.06 4.86
C ASN A 327 15.20 -15.10 5.67
N TRP A 328 14.11 -14.51 5.18
CA TRP A 328 12.81 -14.63 5.82
C TRP A 328 12.33 -16.09 5.84
N ASN A 329 11.82 -16.54 6.98
CA ASN A 329 11.15 -17.84 7.08
C ASN A 329 9.70 -17.73 6.60
N THR A 330 9.40 -18.38 5.48
CA THR A 330 8.06 -18.37 4.86
C THR A 330 7.30 -19.68 5.06
N SER A 331 7.82 -20.64 5.85
CA SER A 331 7.25 -22.01 5.94
C SER A 331 5.78 -22.09 6.40
N LYS A 332 5.28 -21.07 7.10
CA LYS A 332 3.88 -20.96 7.57
C LYS A 332 3.01 -20.03 6.71
N VAL A 333 3.59 -19.34 5.74
CA VAL A 333 2.87 -18.37 4.91
C VAL A 333 1.95 -19.11 3.95
N SER A 334 0.66 -18.79 4.00
CA SER A 334 -0.35 -19.33 3.09
C SER A 334 -0.76 -18.34 2.00
N ASN A 335 -0.61 -17.03 2.24
CA ASN A 335 -1.02 -15.99 1.29
C ASN A 335 0.14 -15.02 0.98
N MET A 336 0.50 -14.93 -0.30
CA MET A 336 1.50 -14.00 -0.85
C MET A 336 0.92 -13.10 -1.96
N ALA A 337 -0.41 -13.00 -2.05
CA ALA A 337 -1.06 -12.25 -3.10
C ALA A 337 -0.63 -10.77 -3.10
N TYR A 338 -0.34 -10.23 -4.28
CA TYR A 338 0.11 -8.85 -4.49
C TYR A 338 1.38 -8.44 -3.73
N MET A 339 2.16 -9.37 -3.17
CA MET A 339 3.23 -9.04 -2.22
C MET A 339 4.22 -8.00 -2.76
N PHE A 340 4.61 -8.08 -4.04
CA PHE A 340 5.52 -7.14 -4.69
C PHE A 340 4.90 -6.41 -5.89
N ALA A 341 3.60 -6.52 -6.14
CA ALA A 341 2.96 -5.86 -7.28
C ALA A 341 3.35 -4.37 -7.37
N GLU A 342 3.79 -3.92 -8.54
CA GLU A 342 4.30 -2.56 -8.81
C GLU A 342 5.48 -2.09 -7.91
N ALA A 343 6.21 -3.00 -7.25
CA ALA A 343 7.47 -2.70 -6.56
C ALA A 343 8.63 -2.63 -7.56
N ASN A 344 8.60 -1.62 -8.44
CA ASN A 344 9.39 -1.55 -9.68
C ASN A 344 10.92 -1.76 -9.55
N LYS A 345 11.51 -1.53 -8.37
CA LYS A 345 12.95 -1.73 -8.14
C LYS A 345 13.31 -3.08 -7.55
N TYR A 346 12.34 -3.88 -7.13
CA TYR A 346 12.61 -5.12 -6.41
C TYR A 346 13.19 -6.18 -7.35
N ASN A 347 14.43 -6.58 -7.10
CA ASN A 347 15.14 -7.64 -7.84
C ASN A 347 16.19 -8.30 -6.94
N GLN A 348 15.75 -8.87 -5.81
CA GLN A 348 16.62 -9.55 -4.83
C GLN A 348 16.33 -11.05 -4.76
N PRO A 349 17.33 -11.89 -4.45
CA PRO A 349 17.16 -13.34 -4.43
C PRO A 349 16.06 -13.83 -3.48
N LEU A 350 15.34 -14.88 -3.88
CA LEU A 350 14.24 -15.49 -3.11
C LEU A 350 14.32 -17.03 -3.02
N TYR A 351 15.47 -17.61 -3.37
CA TYR A 351 15.65 -19.06 -3.49
C TYR A 351 15.62 -19.84 -2.16
N LEU A 352 15.71 -19.14 -1.01
CA LEU A 352 15.64 -19.77 0.32
C LEU A 352 14.22 -19.89 0.87
N TRP A 353 13.23 -19.29 0.22
CA TRP A 353 11.86 -19.30 0.69
C TRP A 353 11.23 -20.70 0.59
N ASP A 354 10.60 -21.14 1.67
CA ASP A 354 9.77 -22.35 1.68
C ASP A 354 8.32 -21.97 1.37
N THR A 355 7.89 -22.23 0.14
CA THR A 355 6.52 -21.93 -0.34
C THR A 355 5.55 -23.10 -0.17
N SER A 356 5.93 -24.18 0.52
CA SER A 356 5.11 -25.41 0.63
C SER A 356 3.75 -25.26 1.32
N SER A 357 3.52 -24.14 1.99
CA SER A 357 2.24 -23.80 2.64
C SER A 357 1.41 -22.79 1.85
N VAL A 358 1.97 -22.19 0.79
CA VAL A 358 1.32 -21.12 0.03
C VAL A 358 0.18 -21.69 -0.81
N THR A 359 -0.98 -21.05 -0.71
CA THR A 359 -2.20 -21.36 -1.48
C THR A 359 -2.57 -20.27 -2.47
N ASP A 360 -2.11 -19.02 -2.25
CA ASP A 360 -2.40 -17.88 -3.13
C ASP A 360 -1.13 -17.08 -3.42
N MET A 361 -0.78 -16.99 -4.71
CA MET A 361 0.32 -16.17 -5.24
C MET A 361 -0.19 -15.16 -6.28
N SER A 362 -1.49 -14.90 -6.34
CA SER A 362 -2.07 -14.02 -7.35
C SER A 362 -1.46 -12.62 -7.29
N TYR A 363 -1.09 -12.07 -8.46
CA TYR A 363 -0.47 -10.76 -8.63
C TYR A 363 0.87 -10.56 -7.90
N MET A 364 1.55 -11.61 -7.42
CA MET A 364 2.73 -11.46 -6.54
C MET A 364 3.83 -10.57 -7.13
N PHE A 365 4.16 -10.72 -8.41
CA PHE A 365 5.15 -9.92 -9.14
C PHE A 365 4.52 -9.11 -10.30
N HIS A 366 3.26 -8.72 -10.16
CA HIS A 366 2.52 -7.99 -11.19
C HIS A 366 3.16 -6.62 -11.52
N PHE A 367 3.50 -6.37 -12.79
CA PHE A 367 4.17 -5.15 -13.25
C PHE A 367 5.55 -4.89 -12.63
N LEU A 368 6.44 -5.89 -12.70
CA LEU A 368 7.84 -5.79 -12.26
C LEU A 368 8.80 -6.04 -13.44
N PRO A 369 8.97 -5.07 -14.35
CA PRO A 369 9.68 -5.29 -15.60
C PRO A 369 11.16 -5.69 -15.42
N SER A 370 11.78 -5.37 -14.28
CA SER A 370 13.19 -5.68 -13.97
C SER A 370 13.39 -6.93 -13.09
N PHE A 371 12.33 -7.64 -12.70
CA PHE A 371 12.45 -8.83 -11.85
C PHE A 371 12.99 -10.03 -12.64
N ASP A 372 14.14 -10.54 -12.25
CA ASP A 372 14.83 -11.67 -12.91
C ASP A 372 15.55 -12.57 -11.89
N GLN A 373 14.81 -13.05 -10.88
CA GLN A 373 15.35 -13.92 -9.83
C GLN A 373 14.89 -15.35 -10.01
N ASP A 374 15.78 -16.30 -9.73
CA ASP A 374 15.49 -17.73 -9.79
C ASP A 374 14.50 -18.13 -8.68
N ILE A 375 13.30 -18.54 -9.11
CA ILE A 375 12.20 -19.08 -8.30
C ILE A 375 11.84 -20.52 -8.69
N SER A 376 12.71 -21.19 -9.46
CA SER A 376 12.50 -22.55 -9.94
C SER A 376 12.45 -23.60 -8.81
N SER A 377 13.03 -23.28 -7.64
CA SER A 377 13.06 -24.14 -6.45
C SER A 377 11.79 -24.10 -5.60
N TRP A 378 10.85 -23.19 -5.91
CA TRP A 378 9.64 -23.02 -5.13
C TRP A 378 8.73 -24.24 -5.20
N LYS A 379 8.16 -24.60 -4.05
CA LYS A 379 7.20 -25.70 -3.90
C LYS A 379 5.79 -25.16 -4.09
N THR A 380 5.18 -25.41 -5.24
CA THR A 380 3.88 -24.83 -5.63
C THR A 380 2.70 -25.78 -5.50
N GLY A 381 2.91 -27.02 -5.03
CA GLY A 381 1.87 -28.07 -5.06
C GLY A 381 0.61 -27.82 -4.21
N LYS A 382 0.56 -26.75 -3.41
CA LYS A 382 -0.67 -26.29 -2.70
C LYS A 382 -1.27 -25.01 -3.27
N VAL A 383 -0.60 -24.37 -4.21
CA VAL A 383 -1.05 -23.10 -4.79
C VAL A 383 -2.31 -23.37 -5.60
N ALA A 384 -3.37 -22.64 -5.29
CA ALA A 384 -4.65 -22.68 -5.99
C ALA A 384 -4.80 -21.51 -6.98
N ASN A 385 -4.19 -20.35 -6.69
CA ASN A 385 -4.31 -19.16 -7.52
C ASN A 385 -2.94 -18.58 -7.90
N MET A 386 -2.69 -18.45 -9.21
CA MET A 386 -1.50 -17.85 -9.83
C MET A 386 -1.88 -16.76 -10.87
N GLU A 387 -3.11 -16.24 -10.82
CA GLU A 387 -3.53 -15.14 -11.68
C GLU A 387 -2.53 -13.98 -11.60
N HIS A 388 -2.09 -13.47 -12.75
CA HIS A 388 -1.16 -12.35 -12.85
C HIS A 388 0.20 -12.51 -12.14
N MET A 389 0.61 -13.74 -11.78
CA MET A 389 1.80 -14.03 -10.97
C MET A 389 3.09 -13.33 -11.46
N LEU A 390 3.37 -13.37 -12.77
CA LEU A 390 4.55 -12.79 -13.43
C LEU A 390 4.15 -11.86 -14.60
N HIS A 391 2.95 -11.30 -14.55
CA HIS A 391 2.43 -10.39 -15.59
C HIS A 391 3.34 -9.16 -15.73
N ASP A 392 3.82 -8.89 -16.95
CA ASP A 392 4.78 -7.82 -17.27
C ASP A 392 6.07 -7.87 -16.42
N CYS A 393 6.54 -9.08 -16.11
CA CYS A 393 7.91 -9.33 -15.66
C CYS A 393 8.84 -9.46 -16.89
N SER A 394 8.99 -8.39 -17.66
CA SER A 394 9.64 -8.44 -18.99
C SER A 394 11.08 -9.00 -18.99
N ALA A 395 11.83 -8.87 -17.89
CA ALA A 395 13.20 -9.38 -17.74
C ALA A 395 13.29 -10.84 -17.26
N PHE A 396 12.20 -11.44 -16.78
CA PHE A 396 12.23 -12.77 -16.16
C PHE A 396 12.66 -13.85 -17.17
N SER A 397 13.80 -14.51 -16.88
CA SER A 397 14.47 -15.41 -17.81
C SER A 397 14.82 -16.78 -17.20
N HIS A 398 14.08 -17.22 -16.19
CA HIS A 398 14.30 -18.50 -15.49
C HIS A 398 13.23 -19.55 -15.81
N THR A 399 13.61 -20.83 -15.70
CA THR A 399 12.68 -21.94 -15.92
C THR A 399 11.66 -22.09 -14.79
N LEU A 400 10.44 -22.51 -15.15
CA LEU A 400 9.36 -22.88 -14.22
C LEU A 400 8.95 -24.35 -14.36
N GLU A 401 9.77 -25.16 -15.03
CA GLU A 401 9.46 -26.55 -15.38
C GLU A 401 9.25 -27.46 -14.15
N ASN A 402 9.90 -27.13 -13.02
CA ASN A 402 9.84 -27.90 -11.77
C ASN A 402 8.63 -27.55 -10.89
N TRP A 403 7.81 -26.58 -11.26
CA TRP A 403 6.63 -26.21 -10.48
C TRP A 403 5.56 -27.30 -10.57
N ASP A 404 5.09 -27.78 -9.41
CA ASP A 404 3.88 -28.59 -9.31
C ASP A 404 2.67 -27.67 -9.34
N VAL A 405 2.01 -27.59 -10.48
CA VAL A 405 0.81 -26.77 -10.70
C VAL A 405 -0.49 -27.57 -10.67
N GLY A 406 -0.44 -28.83 -10.21
CA GLY A 406 -1.58 -29.74 -10.21
C GLY A 406 -2.79 -29.29 -9.40
N SER A 407 -2.62 -28.32 -8.50
CA SER A 407 -3.70 -27.75 -7.67
C SER A 407 -4.15 -26.36 -8.11
N VAL A 408 -3.50 -25.74 -9.10
CA VAL A 408 -3.80 -24.38 -9.53
C VAL A 408 -5.07 -24.38 -10.38
N SER A 409 -6.08 -23.62 -9.96
CA SER A 409 -7.34 -23.47 -10.68
C SER A 409 -7.40 -22.22 -11.56
N ASN A 410 -6.64 -21.17 -11.22
CA ASN A 410 -6.61 -19.91 -11.96
C ASN A 410 -5.17 -19.51 -12.33
N MET A 411 -4.91 -19.38 -13.63
CA MET A 411 -3.66 -18.89 -14.22
C MET A 411 -3.92 -17.75 -15.23
N ASP A 412 -5.03 -17.02 -15.09
CA ASP A 412 -5.31 -15.89 -15.97
C ASP A 412 -4.14 -14.91 -15.97
N LEU A 413 -3.66 -14.55 -17.16
CA LEU A 413 -2.64 -13.52 -17.37
C LEU A 413 -1.28 -13.79 -16.67
N MET A 414 -1.03 -15.03 -16.22
CA MET A 414 0.10 -15.40 -15.37
C MET A 414 1.48 -15.00 -15.93
N LEU A 415 1.73 -15.23 -17.22
CA LEU A 415 2.98 -14.95 -17.94
C LEU A 415 2.76 -13.98 -19.11
N LYS A 416 1.66 -13.21 -19.08
CA LYS A 416 1.42 -12.23 -20.13
C LYS A 416 2.48 -11.13 -20.08
N GLU A 417 2.98 -10.74 -21.25
CA GLU A 417 4.03 -9.72 -21.41
C GLU A 417 5.36 -10.05 -20.68
N THR A 418 5.57 -11.31 -20.30
CA THR A 418 6.87 -11.82 -19.79
C THR A 418 7.80 -12.11 -20.98
N THR A 419 8.28 -11.06 -21.64
CA THR A 419 8.95 -11.14 -22.96
C THR A 419 10.29 -11.87 -22.99
N SER A 420 10.98 -12.02 -21.86
CA SER A 420 12.24 -12.79 -21.76
C SER A 420 12.04 -14.26 -21.40
N PHE A 421 10.81 -14.67 -21.07
CA PHE A 421 10.52 -16.05 -20.69
C PHE A 421 10.43 -16.95 -21.92
N ASN A 422 11.51 -17.70 -22.19
CA ASN A 422 11.57 -18.65 -23.30
C ASN A 422 11.86 -20.08 -22.82
N TYR A 423 10.89 -20.67 -22.10
CA TYR A 423 10.95 -22.06 -21.64
C TYR A 423 9.66 -22.81 -21.95
N THR A 424 9.78 -24.14 -22.07
CA THR A 424 8.65 -25.04 -22.24
C THR A 424 7.86 -25.23 -20.93
N LEU A 425 6.55 -25.44 -21.04
CA LEU A 425 5.62 -25.75 -19.94
C LEU A 425 4.99 -27.15 -20.12
N ASP A 426 5.61 -28.01 -20.91
CA ASP A 426 5.11 -29.32 -21.34
C ASP A 426 4.89 -30.32 -20.18
N LYS A 427 5.64 -30.17 -19.08
CA LYS A 427 5.55 -31.05 -17.92
C LYS A 427 4.49 -30.65 -16.89
N TRP A 428 3.84 -29.49 -17.05
CA TRP A 428 2.84 -29.02 -16.10
C TRP A 428 1.60 -29.93 -16.09
N ASN A 429 1.19 -30.36 -14.90
CA ASN A 429 -0.08 -31.06 -14.70
C ASN A 429 -1.21 -30.06 -14.48
N LEU A 430 -2.11 -29.92 -15.45
CA LEU A 430 -3.16 -28.91 -15.43
C LEU A 430 -4.51 -29.42 -14.86
N LYS A 431 -4.54 -30.57 -14.18
CA LYS A 431 -5.78 -31.27 -13.79
C LYS A 431 -6.84 -30.42 -13.07
N SER A 432 -6.43 -29.41 -12.31
CA SER A 432 -7.34 -28.54 -11.54
C SER A 432 -7.63 -27.20 -12.23
N LEU A 433 -7.02 -26.94 -13.38
CA LEU A 433 -7.13 -25.66 -14.08
C LEU A 433 -8.57 -25.43 -14.54
N THR A 434 -9.08 -24.23 -14.26
CA THR A 434 -10.42 -23.77 -14.68
C THR A 434 -10.34 -22.55 -15.58
N THR A 435 -9.39 -21.64 -15.33
CA THR A 435 -9.20 -20.41 -16.11
C THR A 435 -7.71 -20.18 -16.41
N ALA A 436 -7.40 -19.82 -17.66
CA ALA A 436 -6.05 -19.49 -18.12
C ALA A 436 -6.09 -18.42 -19.23
N ASN A 437 -7.06 -17.52 -19.17
CA ASN A 437 -7.28 -16.51 -20.20
C ASN A 437 -6.04 -15.63 -20.34
N GLN A 438 -5.51 -15.56 -21.55
CA GLN A 438 -4.31 -14.80 -21.90
C GLN A 438 -3.06 -15.18 -21.09
N MET A 439 -2.97 -16.42 -20.58
CA MET A 439 -1.87 -16.83 -19.69
C MET A 439 -0.47 -16.57 -20.24
N ILE A 440 -0.26 -16.75 -21.56
CA ILE A 440 1.06 -16.66 -22.22
C ILE A 440 1.08 -15.63 -23.36
N THR A 441 0.09 -14.74 -23.42
CA THR A 441 -0.01 -13.71 -24.47
C THR A 441 1.19 -12.76 -24.43
N TYR A 442 1.80 -12.48 -25.58
CA TYR A 442 3.00 -11.63 -25.65
C TYR A 442 4.17 -12.09 -24.75
N SER A 443 4.25 -13.39 -24.43
CA SER A 443 5.41 -13.97 -23.75
C SER A 443 6.58 -14.19 -24.73
N GLY A 444 7.78 -14.42 -24.18
CA GLY A 444 8.99 -14.72 -24.95
C GLY A 444 9.09 -16.15 -25.50
N ILE A 445 8.03 -16.96 -25.38
CA ILE A 445 8.07 -18.38 -25.73
C ILE A 445 8.27 -18.52 -27.24
N ASP A 446 9.37 -19.14 -27.64
CA ASP A 446 9.68 -19.36 -29.05
C ASP A 446 8.89 -20.55 -29.65
N CYS A 447 9.08 -20.76 -30.95
CA CYS A 447 8.39 -21.82 -31.67
C CYS A 447 8.64 -23.23 -31.11
N VAL A 448 9.86 -23.51 -30.68
CA VAL A 448 10.25 -24.83 -30.16
C VAL A 448 9.60 -25.07 -28.81
N ASN A 449 9.68 -24.10 -27.91
CA ASN A 449 9.13 -24.20 -26.57
C ASN A 449 7.59 -24.17 -26.59
N TYR A 450 6.97 -23.36 -27.45
CA TYR A 450 5.51 -23.38 -27.61
C TYR A 450 5.02 -24.72 -28.18
N SER A 451 5.74 -25.27 -29.17
CA SER A 451 5.43 -26.59 -29.72
C SER A 451 5.49 -27.70 -28.67
N LYS A 452 6.53 -27.71 -27.83
CA LYS A 452 6.67 -28.68 -26.72
C LYS A 452 5.53 -28.53 -25.72
N THR A 453 5.22 -27.30 -25.32
CA THR A 453 4.12 -26.99 -24.40
C THR A 453 2.79 -27.58 -24.90
N LEU A 454 2.41 -27.30 -26.15
CA LEU A 454 1.19 -27.84 -26.76
C LEU A 454 1.17 -29.38 -26.79
N MET A 455 2.30 -30.01 -27.14
CA MET A 455 2.40 -31.47 -27.17
C MET A 455 2.27 -32.09 -25.78
N GLY A 456 2.93 -31.50 -24.78
CA GLY A 456 2.87 -31.95 -23.38
C GLY A 456 1.44 -31.90 -22.84
N TRP A 457 0.77 -30.75 -22.97
CA TRP A 457 -0.61 -30.59 -22.53
C TRP A 457 -1.58 -31.52 -23.26
N ALA A 458 -1.43 -31.70 -24.57
CA ALA A 458 -2.30 -32.60 -25.33
C ALA A 458 -2.09 -34.10 -24.98
N ASN A 459 -0.89 -34.49 -24.56
CA ASN A 459 -0.54 -35.88 -24.23
C ASN A 459 -0.84 -36.24 -22.77
N ASN A 460 -1.02 -35.27 -21.90
CA ASN A 460 -1.47 -35.50 -20.53
C ASN A 460 -2.98 -35.80 -20.49
N ASN A 461 -3.34 -36.97 -19.95
CA ASN A 461 -4.74 -37.41 -19.86
C ASN A 461 -5.58 -36.58 -18.89
N ASP A 462 -4.92 -35.99 -17.87
CA ASP A 462 -5.59 -35.18 -16.85
C ASP A 462 -5.80 -33.74 -17.30
N THR A 463 -5.30 -33.34 -18.49
CA THR A 463 -5.55 -32.01 -19.04
C THR A 463 -7.05 -31.75 -19.18
N PRO A 464 -7.58 -30.69 -18.54
CA PRO A 464 -9.01 -30.44 -18.46
C PRO A 464 -9.61 -30.04 -19.81
N ASP A 465 -10.92 -30.17 -19.92
CA ASP A 465 -11.68 -29.76 -21.09
C ASP A 465 -12.14 -28.29 -20.94
N HIS A 466 -12.50 -27.63 -22.05
CA HIS A 466 -13.14 -26.31 -22.11
C HIS A 466 -12.33 -25.15 -21.52
N ILE A 467 -10.99 -25.23 -21.55
CA ILE A 467 -10.12 -24.14 -21.09
C ILE A 467 -10.08 -23.01 -22.12
N ASN A 468 -10.33 -21.80 -21.66
CA ASN A 468 -10.14 -20.59 -22.46
C ASN A 468 -8.72 -20.04 -22.25
N LEU A 469 -7.82 -20.32 -23.19
CA LEU A 469 -6.47 -19.71 -23.23
C LEU A 469 -6.52 -18.33 -23.90
N GLY A 470 -7.52 -18.07 -24.73
CA GLY A 470 -7.72 -16.80 -25.42
C GLY A 470 -6.70 -16.57 -26.53
N SER A 471 -6.37 -15.30 -26.79
CA SER A 471 -5.35 -14.92 -27.77
C SER A 471 -3.95 -15.20 -27.23
N VAL A 472 -3.15 -15.96 -27.97
CA VAL A 472 -1.72 -16.20 -27.73
C VAL A 472 -0.87 -15.61 -28.86
N SER A 473 -1.38 -14.57 -29.53
CA SER A 473 -0.65 -13.88 -30.60
C SER A 473 0.66 -13.27 -30.08
N ASP A 474 1.77 -13.30 -30.84
CA ASP A 474 1.98 -13.88 -32.18
C ASP A 474 2.74 -15.23 -32.13
N LEU A 475 2.43 -16.11 -31.16
CA LEU A 475 3.15 -17.38 -31.01
C LEU A 475 3.08 -18.25 -32.27
N ILE A 476 4.17 -18.94 -32.58
CA ILE A 476 4.29 -19.83 -33.74
C ILE A 476 4.46 -21.25 -33.25
N TYR A 477 3.74 -22.22 -33.81
CA TYR A 477 3.94 -23.64 -33.52
C TYR A 477 4.39 -24.43 -34.76
N SER A 478 5.16 -25.49 -34.54
CA SER A 478 5.64 -26.39 -35.59
C SER A 478 4.55 -27.26 -36.17
N ASN A 479 4.81 -27.79 -37.38
CA ASN A 479 3.99 -28.85 -37.97
C ASN A 479 3.85 -30.08 -37.05
N THR A 480 4.87 -30.42 -36.25
CA THR A 480 4.80 -31.53 -35.29
C THR A 480 3.82 -31.28 -34.14
N ALA A 481 3.63 -30.02 -33.73
CA ALA A 481 2.67 -29.67 -32.69
C ALA A 481 1.23 -29.50 -33.21
N ALA A 482 1.02 -29.46 -34.53
CA ALA A 482 -0.30 -29.21 -35.13
C ALA A 482 -1.36 -30.23 -34.70
N VAL A 483 -1.00 -31.52 -34.63
CA VAL A 483 -1.92 -32.59 -34.18
C VAL A 483 -2.31 -32.39 -32.71
N SER A 484 -1.34 -32.08 -31.85
CA SER A 484 -1.55 -31.83 -30.42
C SER A 484 -2.41 -30.59 -30.19
N ARG A 485 -2.15 -29.49 -30.90
CA ARG A 485 -2.98 -28.28 -30.86
C ARG A 485 -4.42 -28.57 -31.28
N ASN A 486 -4.61 -29.29 -32.38
CA ASN A 486 -5.94 -29.67 -32.85
C ASN A 486 -6.65 -30.61 -31.87
N LYS A 487 -5.93 -31.48 -31.15
CA LYS A 487 -6.49 -32.30 -30.06
C LYS A 487 -7.03 -31.42 -28.93
N LEU A 488 -6.28 -30.40 -28.50
CA LEU A 488 -6.73 -29.47 -27.47
C LEU A 488 -7.99 -28.69 -27.89
N ILE A 489 -8.04 -28.19 -29.13
CA ILE A 489 -9.19 -27.42 -29.59
C ILE A 489 -10.40 -28.33 -29.88
N ASN A 490 -10.23 -29.34 -30.72
CA ASN A 490 -11.37 -30.09 -31.27
C ASN A 490 -11.87 -31.21 -30.35
N LEU A 491 -10.99 -31.83 -29.56
CA LEU A 491 -11.37 -32.94 -28.67
C LEU A 491 -11.55 -32.47 -27.23
N LYS A 492 -10.74 -31.50 -26.78
CA LYS A 492 -10.81 -30.96 -25.42
C LYS A 492 -11.60 -29.66 -25.33
N GLY A 493 -12.04 -29.06 -26.44
CA GLY A 493 -12.85 -27.85 -26.43
C GLY A 493 -12.12 -26.58 -26.00
N TRP A 494 -10.78 -26.55 -26.09
CA TRP A 494 -10.00 -25.37 -25.72
C TRP A 494 -10.20 -24.22 -26.72
N ASN A 495 -10.20 -22.98 -26.21
CA ASN A 495 -10.13 -21.79 -27.04
C ASN A 495 -8.68 -21.29 -27.10
N ILE A 496 -8.02 -21.52 -28.25
CA ILE A 496 -6.66 -21.03 -28.57
C ILE A 496 -6.73 -20.25 -29.88
N ALA A 497 -6.40 -18.96 -29.82
CA ALA A 497 -6.46 -18.06 -30.97
C ALA A 497 -5.17 -17.25 -31.13
N GLY A 498 -4.91 -16.73 -32.33
CA GLY A 498 -3.80 -15.80 -32.59
C GLY A 498 -2.42 -16.42 -32.81
N ASP A 499 -2.23 -17.70 -32.50
CA ASP A 499 -1.04 -18.44 -32.93
C ASP A 499 -1.12 -18.87 -34.40
N SER A 500 0.03 -19.16 -35.00
CA SER A 500 0.12 -19.58 -36.40
C SER A 500 1.05 -20.77 -36.60
N LEU A 501 0.75 -21.58 -37.61
CA LEU A 501 1.64 -22.66 -38.04
C LEU A 501 2.87 -22.07 -38.74
N GLY A 502 4.06 -22.50 -38.33
CA GLY A 502 5.32 -22.11 -38.97
C GLY A 502 6.41 -23.15 -38.81
N ASN A 503 7.59 -22.82 -39.32
CA ASN A 503 8.78 -23.66 -39.17
C ASN A 503 9.56 -23.17 -37.95
N CYS A 504 9.83 -24.06 -36.99
CA CYS A 504 10.73 -23.76 -35.87
C CYS A 504 12.21 -23.81 -36.26
N GLU A 505 12.52 -23.56 -37.54
CA GLU A 505 13.89 -23.49 -38.00
C GLU A 505 14.56 -22.30 -37.35
N PHE A 506 15.54 -22.57 -36.50
CA PHE A 506 16.53 -21.57 -36.16
C PHE A 506 17.24 -21.20 -37.45
N GLN A 507 17.12 -19.94 -37.89
CA GLN A 507 18.12 -19.37 -38.78
C GLN A 507 19.42 -19.17 -37.99
N LEU A 508 20.04 -20.26 -37.54
CA LEU A 508 21.48 -20.29 -37.35
C LEU A 508 22.05 -20.24 -38.76
N GLY A 509 22.45 -19.06 -39.20
CA GLY A 509 23.11 -18.88 -40.49
C GLY A 509 24.42 -19.67 -40.50
N THR A 510 24.41 -20.89 -41.02
CA THR A 510 25.62 -21.67 -41.36
C THR A 510 26.10 -21.38 -42.78
N LEU A 511 25.53 -20.37 -43.44
CA LEU A 511 26.11 -19.84 -44.67
C LEU A 511 27.40 -19.11 -44.32
N GLU A 512 28.53 -19.82 -44.43
CA GLU A 512 29.80 -19.19 -44.81
C GLU A 512 29.58 -18.51 -46.17
N TYR A 513 29.04 -17.29 -46.14
CA TYR A 513 29.00 -16.45 -47.31
C TYR A 513 30.35 -15.74 -47.38
N ALA A 514 31.07 -15.96 -48.48
CA ALA A 514 32.29 -15.24 -48.80
C ALA A 514 32.10 -13.75 -48.49
N PHE A 515 33.03 -13.16 -47.72
CA PHE A 515 33.05 -11.75 -47.34
C PHE A 515 32.71 -10.87 -48.54
N ASN A 516 31.48 -10.38 -48.61
CA ASN A 516 31.07 -9.43 -49.62
C ASN A 516 31.44 -8.03 -49.08
N LYS A 517 32.48 -7.41 -49.66
CA LYS A 517 33.04 -6.09 -49.25
C LYS A 517 32.05 -4.91 -49.37
N GLU A 518 30.80 -5.15 -49.72
CA GLU A 518 29.78 -4.11 -49.96
C GLU A 518 29.15 -3.55 -48.68
N TYR A 519 29.22 -4.24 -47.53
CA TYR A 519 28.53 -3.80 -46.30
C TYR A 519 29.52 -3.72 -45.13
N GLU A 520 29.96 -2.51 -44.83
CA GLU A 520 30.81 -2.21 -43.66
C GLU A 520 30.06 -1.31 -42.67
N VAL A 521 30.22 -1.60 -41.39
CA VAL A 521 29.70 -0.80 -40.27
C VAL A 521 30.80 0.09 -39.68
N TYR A 522 30.44 1.32 -39.33
CA TYR A 522 31.35 2.24 -38.64
C TYR A 522 30.56 3.19 -37.72
N PRO A 523 31.13 3.64 -36.58
CA PRO A 523 32.36 3.12 -35.99
C PRO A 523 32.19 1.66 -35.51
N ASN A 524 33.27 0.90 -35.56
CA ASN A 524 33.35 -0.44 -34.99
C ASN A 524 34.80 -0.64 -34.47
N PRO A 525 35.04 -0.54 -33.15
CA PRO A 525 34.06 -0.53 -32.06
C PRO A 525 33.12 0.69 -32.03
N ALA A 526 31.91 0.52 -31.49
CA ALA A 526 30.83 1.50 -31.47
C ALA A 526 30.48 1.93 -30.04
N THR A 527 30.19 3.22 -29.83
CA THR A 527 29.79 3.78 -28.53
C THR A 527 28.29 3.98 -28.43
N ASP A 528 27.73 4.89 -29.23
CA ASP A 528 26.30 5.26 -29.15
C ASP A 528 25.48 4.84 -30.39
N VAL A 529 26.10 4.85 -31.58
CA VAL A 529 25.43 4.61 -32.87
C VAL A 529 26.36 3.89 -33.85
N ILE A 530 25.77 3.16 -34.78
CA ILE A 530 26.44 2.50 -35.91
C ILE A 530 25.85 3.00 -37.22
N TYR A 531 26.71 3.33 -38.17
CA TYR A 531 26.38 3.69 -39.54
C TYR A 531 26.82 2.59 -40.51
N LEU A 532 26.15 2.52 -41.65
CA LEU A 532 26.48 1.64 -42.76
C LEU A 532 27.11 2.43 -43.91
N LYS A 533 28.22 1.93 -44.46
CA LYS A 533 28.90 2.59 -45.60
C LYS A 533 28.14 2.48 -46.93
N SER A 534 27.28 1.48 -47.11
CA SER A 534 26.46 1.29 -48.32
C SER A 534 24.98 1.36 -47.99
N LYS A 535 24.21 2.17 -48.74
CA LYS A 535 22.81 2.53 -48.45
C LYS A 535 21.84 2.20 -49.59
N SER A 536 21.78 0.96 -50.05
CA SER A 536 20.66 0.57 -50.90
C SER A 536 20.08 -0.77 -50.46
N ASP A 537 18.83 -0.70 -49.98
CA ASP A 537 17.85 -1.78 -49.86
C ASP A 537 17.69 -2.51 -48.50
N ILE A 538 18.18 -1.93 -47.39
CA ILE A 538 17.94 -2.48 -46.04
C ILE A 538 16.57 -2.04 -45.52
N LYS A 539 15.73 -3.00 -45.14
CA LYS A 539 14.39 -2.73 -44.57
C LYS A 539 14.42 -2.70 -43.04
N SER A 540 15.08 -3.69 -42.44
CA SER A 540 15.15 -3.85 -41.00
C SER A 540 16.47 -4.49 -40.57
N TYR A 541 16.75 -4.39 -39.28
CA TYR A 541 17.92 -4.99 -38.66
C TYR A 541 17.55 -5.66 -37.32
N SER A 542 18.37 -6.61 -36.91
CA SER A 542 18.34 -7.24 -35.60
C SER A 542 19.73 -7.21 -34.96
N ILE A 543 19.83 -6.89 -33.68
CA ILE A 543 21.06 -7.04 -32.89
C ILE A 543 20.92 -8.29 -32.04
N ILE A 544 21.93 -9.15 -32.08
CA ILE A 544 21.95 -10.46 -31.45
C ILE A 544 23.20 -10.52 -30.56
N ASP A 545 23.07 -10.99 -29.32
CA ASP A 545 24.22 -11.23 -28.46
C ASP A 545 24.99 -12.50 -28.86
N MET A 546 26.12 -12.76 -28.20
CA MET A 546 26.95 -13.94 -28.50
C MET A 546 26.31 -15.27 -28.09
N ASP A 547 25.27 -15.25 -27.25
CA ASP A 547 24.48 -16.42 -26.88
C ASP A 547 23.34 -16.69 -27.88
N GLY A 548 23.23 -15.87 -28.93
CA GLY A 548 22.24 -16.02 -30.00
C GLY A 548 20.88 -15.38 -29.70
N ARG A 549 20.75 -14.60 -28.62
CA ARG A 549 19.50 -13.93 -28.24
C ARG A 549 19.33 -12.64 -29.03
N VAL A 550 18.15 -12.42 -29.59
CA VAL A 550 17.82 -11.16 -30.28
C VAL A 550 17.56 -10.08 -29.24
N ILE A 551 18.46 -9.11 -29.14
CA ILE A 551 18.39 -7.97 -28.20
C ILE A 551 17.55 -6.83 -28.79
N VAL A 552 17.59 -6.65 -30.11
CA VAL A 552 16.89 -5.56 -30.81
C VAL A 552 16.38 -6.07 -32.14
N LYS A 553 15.20 -5.60 -32.56
CA LYS A 553 14.68 -5.75 -33.91
C LYS A 553 13.93 -4.49 -34.31
N ASP A 554 14.39 -3.79 -35.35
CA ASP A 554 13.82 -2.49 -35.75
C ASP A 554 13.98 -2.24 -37.26
N HIS A 555 13.28 -1.24 -37.79
CA HIS A 555 13.41 -0.79 -39.17
C HIS A 555 14.65 0.08 -39.35
N PHE A 556 15.38 -0.16 -40.43
CA PHE A 556 16.57 0.63 -40.73
C PHE A 556 16.15 2.01 -41.25
N LYS A 557 16.67 3.06 -40.62
CA LYS A 557 16.48 4.46 -41.06
C LYS A 557 17.81 4.99 -41.61
N GLU A 558 18.53 5.77 -40.81
CA GLU A 558 19.82 6.35 -41.21
C GLU A 558 21.02 5.75 -40.47
N ASN A 559 20.81 5.30 -39.23
CA ASN A 559 21.80 4.72 -38.34
C ASN A 559 21.11 3.71 -37.40
N ILE A 560 21.93 2.97 -36.65
CA ILE A 560 21.51 1.96 -35.68
C ILE A 560 21.97 2.42 -34.29
N PRO A 561 21.04 2.83 -33.40
CA PRO A 561 21.39 3.18 -32.04
C PRO A 561 21.85 1.93 -31.27
N VAL A 562 22.98 2.05 -30.56
CA VAL A 562 23.55 0.96 -29.74
C VAL A 562 23.93 1.40 -28.32
N LYS A 563 23.64 2.66 -27.96
CA LYS A 563 23.92 3.23 -26.63
C LYS A 563 23.36 2.41 -25.46
N PHE A 564 22.24 1.74 -25.67
CA PHE A 564 21.54 0.95 -24.65
C PHE A 564 22.16 -0.44 -24.44
N LEU A 565 23.09 -0.87 -25.30
CA LEU A 565 23.79 -2.14 -25.14
C LEU A 565 24.89 -2.01 -24.09
N ILE A 566 25.12 -3.10 -23.34
CA ILE A 566 26.31 -3.22 -22.50
C ILE A 566 27.57 -3.45 -23.36
N PRO A 567 28.77 -3.10 -22.89
CA PRO A 567 30.01 -3.41 -23.60
C PRO A 567 30.14 -4.89 -23.91
N GLY A 568 30.47 -5.24 -25.15
CA GLY A 568 30.49 -6.64 -25.58
C GLY A 568 30.55 -6.84 -27.09
N HIS A 569 30.61 -8.11 -27.50
CA HIS A 569 30.53 -8.52 -28.90
C HIS A 569 29.08 -8.77 -29.28
N TYR A 570 28.71 -8.31 -30.46
CA TYR A 570 27.36 -8.46 -30.98
C TYR A 570 27.38 -8.85 -32.45
N ILE A 571 26.33 -9.54 -32.86
CA ILE A 571 26.01 -9.84 -34.23
C ILE A 571 24.91 -8.88 -34.69
N LEU A 572 25.14 -8.19 -35.78
CA LEU A 572 24.17 -7.33 -36.44
C LEU A 572 23.70 -7.99 -37.72
N GLN A 573 22.41 -8.28 -37.79
CA GLN A 573 21.77 -8.92 -38.93
C GLN A 573 20.88 -7.91 -39.67
N PHE A 574 21.02 -7.81 -41.00
CA PHE A 574 20.22 -6.97 -41.87
C PHE A 574 19.28 -7.80 -42.72
N ILE A 575 18.03 -7.36 -42.83
CA ILE A 575 17.04 -7.93 -43.74
C ILE A 575 16.90 -6.98 -44.93
N LEU A 576 17.37 -7.44 -46.09
CA LEU A 576 17.15 -6.80 -47.39
C LEU A 576 15.93 -7.42 -48.08
N LYS A 577 15.51 -6.86 -49.22
CA LYS A 577 14.32 -7.32 -49.97
C LYS A 577 14.35 -8.83 -50.27
N ASP A 578 15.53 -9.36 -50.64
CA ASP A 578 15.67 -10.72 -51.16
C ASP A 578 16.77 -11.54 -50.44
N LYS A 579 17.43 -10.98 -49.42
CA LYS A 579 18.55 -11.62 -48.72
C LYS A 579 18.76 -11.10 -47.30
N VAL A 580 19.41 -11.91 -46.47
CA VAL A 580 19.89 -11.53 -45.13
C VAL A 580 21.41 -11.35 -45.18
N GLN A 581 21.93 -10.35 -44.47
CA GLN A 581 23.36 -10.11 -44.31
C GLN A 581 23.71 -10.02 -42.83
N THR A 582 24.87 -10.54 -42.43
CA THR A 582 25.28 -10.59 -41.02
C THR A 582 26.68 -10.00 -40.88
N LEU A 583 26.86 -9.10 -39.91
CA LEU A 583 28.13 -8.48 -39.55
C LEU A 583 28.35 -8.60 -38.05
N GLN A 584 29.60 -8.49 -37.61
CA GLN A 584 29.94 -8.39 -36.19
C GLN A 584 30.32 -6.95 -35.85
N PHE A 585 29.95 -6.51 -34.65
CA PHE A 585 30.46 -5.27 -34.08
C PHE A 585 30.77 -5.41 -32.60
N ILE A 586 31.62 -4.51 -32.12
CA ILE A 586 32.01 -4.41 -30.72
C ILE A 586 31.35 -3.17 -30.14
N LYS A 587 30.61 -3.31 -29.04
CA LYS A 587 30.14 -2.20 -28.22
C LYS A 587 31.21 -1.89 -27.18
N GLU A 588 31.69 -0.65 -27.16
CA GLU A 588 32.61 -0.13 -26.12
C GLU A 588 31.94 0.16 -24.79
#